data_AF-A0A6B3GZ35-F1
#
_entry.id   AF-A0A6B3GZ35-F1
#
_cell.length_a   1.000
_cell.length_b   1.000
_cell.length_c   1.000
_cell.angle_alpha   90.00
_cell.angle_beta   90.00
_cell.angle_gamma   90.00
#
_symmetry.space_group_name_H-M   'P 1'
#
loop_
_entity.id
_entity.type
_entity.pdbx_description
1 polymer ?
#
loop_
_entity_poly.entity_id
_entity_poly.type
_entity_poly.pdbx_seq_one_letter_code
_entity_poly.pdbx_strand_id
1 'polypeptide(L)' 'TAEVGVDDVQTTRGSVRFSVTADGTEKVASPVLGAADPAWQLTADVTGAKYVELVVQDGGDGNGNDHAD' A
#
# COMPACT_ATOMS: atom_id res chain seq x y z
N THR A 1 10.00 -3.93 6.97
CA THR A 1 8.62 -4.33 7.23
C THR A 1 7.82 -3.13 7.67
N ALA A 2 6.58 -3.06 7.22
CA ALA A 2 5.55 -2.14 7.69
C ALA A 2 4.21 -2.90 7.76
N GLU A 3 3.26 -2.35 8.50
CA GLU A 3 1.84 -2.69 8.36
C GLU A 3 1.21 -1.59 7.51
N VAL A 4 0.38 -1.97 6.54
CA VAL A 4 -0.25 -1.03 5.62
C VAL A 4 -1.74 -1.28 5.50
N GLY A 5 -2.53 -0.23 5.28
CA GLY A 5 -3.99 -0.37 5.16
C GLY A 5 -4.70 0.92 4.82
N VAL A 6 -6.03 0.84 4.73
CA VAL A 6 -6.89 2.02 4.74
C VAL A 6 -6.94 2.53 6.20
N ASP A 7 -6.71 3.82 6.42
CA ASP A 7 -6.80 4.44 7.75
C ASP A 7 -8.21 4.33 8.33
N ASP A 8 -8.31 4.09 9.64
CA ASP A 8 -9.56 3.83 10.36
C ASP A 8 -10.53 5.02 10.38
N VAL A 9 -10.10 6.24 9.96
CA VAL A 9 -11.04 7.35 9.70
C VAL A 9 -12.05 6.98 8.60
N GLN A 10 -11.65 6.08 7.69
CA GLN A 10 -12.49 5.56 6.62
C GLN A 10 -13.15 4.24 7.05
N THR A 11 -14.23 4.37 7.81
CA THR A 11 -14.90 3.21 8.42
C THR A 11 -15.56 2.24 7.43
N THR A 12 -15.87 2.65 6.19
CA THR A 12 -16.65 1.85 5.22
C THR A 12 -16.27 2.06 3.75
N ARG A 13 -15.27 2.90 3.44
CA ARG A 13 -14.96 3.34 2.07
C ARG A 13 -13.45 3.39 1.84
N GLY A 14 -13.06 3.48 0.57
CA GLY A 14 -11.66 3.51 0.17
C GLY A 14 -11.16 2.12 -0.22
N SER A 15 -10.31 2.09 -1.22
CA SER A 15 -9.66 0.88 -1.71
C SER A 15 -8.24 1.21 -2.17
N VAL A 16 -7.24 0.56 -1.58
CA VAL A 16 -5.84 0.88 -1.83
C VAL A 16 -5.03 -0.35 -2.17
N ARG A 17 -4.00 -0.18 -2.99
CA ARG A 17 -2.96 -1.20 -3.19
C ARG A 17 -1.59 -0.58 -2.94
N PHE A 18 -0.84 -1.18 -2.03
CA PHE A 18 0.52 -0.76 -1.70
C PHE A 18 1.53 -1.56 -2.51
N SER A 19 2.59 -0.90 -2.96
CA SER A 19 3.78 -1.58 -3.46
C SER A 19 5.05 -0.85 -3.06
N VAL A 20 6.14 -1.61 -3.02
CA VAL A 20 7.49 -1.06 -2.81
C VAL A 20 8.32 -1.32 -4.05
N THR A 21 8.87 -0.26 -4.59
CA THR A 21 9.82 -0.29 -5.72
C THR A 21 11.21 0.03 -5.19
N ALA A 22 12.22 -0.71 -5.65
CA ALA A 22 13.63 -0.40 -5.35
C ALA A 22 14.41 -0.28 -6.66
N ASP A 23 15.04 0.87 -6.87
CA ASP A 23 15.75 1.26 -8.09
C ASP A 23 14.92 0.97 -9.37
N GLY A 24 13.62 1.30 -9.35
CA GLY A 24 12.69 1.11 -10.47
C GLY A 24 12.15 -0.30 -10.67
N THR A 25 12.48 -1.26 -9.78
CA THR A 25 11.92 -2.63 -9.82
C THR A 25 10.97 -2.86 -8.65
N GLU A 26 9.72 -3.27 -8.92
CA GLU A 26 8.75 -3.67 -7.88
C GLU A 26 9.31 -4.90 -7.12
N LYS A 27 9.35 -4.80 -5.80
CA LYS A 27 9.85 -5.87 -4.91
C LYS A 27 8.72 -6.64 -4.26
N VAL A 28 7.62 -5.97 -3.97
CA VAL A 28 6.45 -6.54 -3.31
C VAL A 28 5.24 -5.64 -3.57
N ALA A 29 4.06 -6.25 -3.53
CA ALA A 29 2.80 -5.53 -3.48
C ALA A 29 1.77 -6.27 -2.62
N SER A 30 0.86 -5.51 -2.03
CA SER A 30 -0.31 -6.04 -1.33
C SER A 30 -1.39 -6.50 -2.34
N PRO A 31 -2.41 -7.26 -1.89
CA PRO A 31 -3.72 -7.24 -2.55
C PRO A 31 -4.33 -5.82 -2.49
N VAL A 32 -5.47 -5.62 -3.16
CA VAL A 32 -6.31 -4.45 -2.86
C VAL A 32 -6.89 -4.64 -1.46
N LEU A 33 -6.74 -3.62 -0.61
CA LEU A 33 -7.23 -3.58 0.77
C LEU A 33 -8.36 -2.55 0.84
N GLY A 34 -9.47 -2.93 1.47
CA GLY A 34 -10.58 -2.02 1.77
C GLY A 34 -10.63 -1.65 3.26
N ALA A 35 -11.51 -0.70 3.59
CA ALA A 35 -11.74 -0.20 4.95
C ALA A 35 -12.00 -1.25 6.04
N ALA A 36 -12.51 -2.43 5.69
CA ALA A 36 -12.83 -3.49 6.65
C ALA A 36 -11.70 -4.53 6.79
N ASP A 37 -10.68 -4.46 5.95
CA ASP A 37 -9.55 -5.38 6.02
C ASP A 37 -8.63 -4.97 7.17
N PRO A 38 -8.06 -5.94 7.92
CA PRO A 38 -7.02 -5.62 8.88
C PRO A 38 -5.77 -5.10 8.16
N ALA A 39 -4.94 -4.34 8.89
CA ALA A 39 -3.64 -3.93 8.38
C ALA A 39 -2.82 -5.14 7.89
N TRP A 40 -2.16 -4.97 6.74
CA TRP A 40 -1.46 -6.02 6.04
C TRP A 40 0.05 -5.89 6.19
N GLN A 41 0.74 -6.97 6.54
CA GLN A 41 2.19 -6.93 6.74
C GLN A 41 2.93 -6.91 5.39
N LEU A 42 3.52 -5.76 5.04
CA LEU A 42 4.31 -5.54 3.83
C LEU A 42 5.80 -5.66 4.12
N THR A 43 6.48 -6.60 3.46
CA THR A 43 7.92 -6.82 3.62
C THR A 43 8.59 -6.82 2.25
N ALA A 44 9.57 -5.94 2.07
CA ALA A 44 10.36 -5.80 0.84
C ALA A 44 11.85 -6.00 1.15
N ASP A 45 12.57 -6.68 0.28
CA ASP A 45 14.03 -6.65 0.27
C ASP A 45 14.52 -5.42 -0.51
N VAL A 46 15.15 -4.50 0.22
CA VAL A 46 15.73 -3.26 -0.32
C VAL A 46 17.26 -3.22 -0.20
N THR A 47 17.89 -4.38 0.02
CA THR A 47 19.34 -4.47 0.24
C THR A 47 20.12 -3.89 -0.94
N GLY A 48 20.95 -2.88 -0.66
CA GLY A 48 21.78 -2.22 -1.67
C GLY A 48 21.06 -1.23 -2.59
N ALA A 49 19.76 -1.00 -2.39
CA ALA A 49 19.00 -0.05 -3.18
C ALA A 49 19.47 1.39 -2.93
N LYS A 50 19.55 2.20 -4.00
CA LYS A 50 19.83 3.64 -3.88
C LYS A 50 18.57 4.44 -3.66
N TYR A 51 17.47 4.03 -4.30
CA TYR A 51 16.16 4.63 -4.17
C TYR A 51 15.13 3.58 -3.82
N VAL A 52 14.24 3.95 -2.90
CA VAL A 52 13.06 3.17 -2.54
C VAL A 52 11.86 4.08 -2.73
N GLU A 53 10.86 3.60 -3.44
CA GLU A 53 9.59 4.26 -3.66
C GLU A 53 8.50 3.47 -2.95
N LEU A 54 7.69 4.17 -2.14
CA LEU A 54 6.48 3.62 -1.54
C LEU A 54 5.31 4.13 -2.35
N VAL A 55 4.57 3.24 -2.98
CA VAL A 55 3.52 3.57 -3.93
C VAL A 55 2.18 3.10 -3.39
N VAL A 56 1.18 3.98 -3.44
CA VAL A 56 -0.22 3.67 -3.13
C VAL A 56 -1.06 3.93 -4.38
N GLN A 57 -1.78 2.90 -4.83
CA GLN A 57 -2.70 2.95 -5.97
C GLN A 57 -4.15 2.93 -5.47
N ASP A 58 -5.08 3.40 -6.30
CA ASP A 58 -6.50 3.66 -5.99
C ASP A 58 -7.43 2.43 -6.09
N GLY A 59 -6.86 1.23 -5.97
CA GLY A 59 -7.60 -0.04 -6.08
C GLY A 59 -8.37 -0.28 -7.39
N GLY A 60 -8.26 0.63 -8.38
CA GLY A 60 -9.00 0.60 -9.63
C GLY A 60 -10.41 1.22 -9.57
N ASP A 61 -10.81 1.87 -8.47
CA ASP A 61 -12.10 2.53 -8.33
C ASP A 61 -12.04 4.07 -8.14
N GLY A 62 -10.84 4.63 -8.25
CA GLY A 62 -10.57 6.06 -8.16
C GLY A 62 -10.25 6.50 -6.72
N ASN A 63 -9.45 7.55 -6.57
CA ASN A 63 -8.80 7.91 -5.31
C ASN A 63 -9.70 8.42 -4.16
N GLY A 64 -11.02 8.29 -4.27
CA GLY A 64 -11.96 8.85 -3.33
C GLY A 64 -11.98 8.04 -2.03
N ASN A 65 -11.62 8.68 -0.92
CA ASN A 65 -11.57 8.07 0.43
C ASN A 65 -10.39 7.11 0.64
N ASP A 66 -9.37 7.16 -0.20
CA ASP A 66 -8.16 6.35 -0.07
C ASP A 66 -7.17 7.00 0.90
N HIS A 67 -7.57 7.07 2.16
CA HIS A 67 -6.67 7.48 3.24
C HIS A 67 -5.83 6.25 3.58
N ALA A 68 -4.53 6.31 3.32
CA ALA A 68 -3.65 5.17 3.34
C ALA A 68 -2.51 5.41 4.34
N ASP A 69 -2.31 4.44 5.23
CA ASP A 69 -1.24 4.41 6.22
C ASP A 69 -0.32 3.20 6.00
#